data_AF-A0A1V6JC55-F1
#
_entry.id   AF-A0A1V6JC55-F1
#
_cell.length_a   1.000
_cell.length_b   1.000
_cell.length_c   1.000
_cell.angle_alpha   90.00
_cell.angle_beta   90.00
_cell.angle_gamma   90.00
#
_symmetry.space_group_name_H-M   'P 1'
#
loop_
_entity.id
_entity.type
_entity.pdbx_description
1 polymer ?
#
loop_
_entity_poly.entity_id
_entity_poly.type
_entity_poly.pdbx_seq_one_letter_code
_entity_poly.pdbx_strand_id
1 'polypeptide(L)'
;MAKTYQVHVFGKPACDKCHTLNGRLDDLLQEAEWADFEKVYHDLETENGLVEFCEAECLNPQRVPGFYVSKANPVTGVQEPLPNPTPGAMTPPVGASALYTWVGIQTDYSATGRGVISPKMIEAVLRQAKSL
;
A
#
# COMPACT_ATOMS: atom_id res chain seq x y z
N MET A 1 0.84 -18.35 11.44
CA MET A 1 2.20 -18.11 10.90
C MET A 1 2.21 -16.69 10.41
N ALA A 2 3.19 -15.88 10.81
CA ALA A 2 3.36 -14.54 10.27
C ALA A 2 3.66 -14.63 8.76
N LYS A 3 3.04 -13.76 7.97
CA LYS A 3 3.33 -13.69 6.53
C LYS A 3 4.65 -12.95 6.30
N THR A 4 5.27 -13.21 5.16
CA THR A 4 6.55 -12.59 4.80
C THR A 4 6.39 -11.09 4.57
N TYR A 5 5.27 -10.67 4.00
CA TYR A 5 5.01 -9.28 3.64
C TYR A 5 3.73 -8.78 4.31
N GLN A 6 3.71 -7.51 4.73
CA GLN A 6 2.49 -6.83 5.16
C GLN A 6 2.17 -5.64 4.27
N VAL A 7 0.89 -5.50 3.91
CA VAL A 7 0.36 -4.36 3.17
C VAL A 7 -0.35 -3.43 4.15
N HIS A 8 0.28 -2.30 4.46
CA HIS A 8 -0.21 -1.30 5.42
C HIS A 8 -1.13 -0.33 4.67
N VAL A 9 -2.44 -0.54 4.78
CA VAL A 9 -3.48 0.24 4.10
C VAL A 9 -4.00 1.34 5.01
N PHE A 10 -3.98 2.58 4.53
CA PHE A 10 -4.50 3.74 5.25
C PHE A 10 -5.79 4.22 4.60
N GLY A 11 -6.82 4.43 5.42
CA GLY A 11 -8.11 4.88 4.95
C GLY A 11 -9.00 5.45 6.05
N LYS A 12 -10.23 5.76 5.65
CA LYS A 12 -11.30 6.18 6.56
C LYS A 12 -12.46 5.19 6.45
N PRO A 13 -13.23 4.94 7.52
CA PRO A 13 -14.29 3.93 7.53
C PRO A 13 -15.42 4.27 6.56
N ALA A 14 -15.84 5.53 6.52
CA ALA A 14 -16.93 6.01 5.66
C ALA A 14 -16.43 6.50 4.29
N CYS A 15 -15.60 5.72 3.60
CA CYS A 15 -15.02 6.12 2.32
C CYS A 15 -15.16 5.02 1.25
N ASP A 16 -15.96 5.29 0.21
CA ASP A 16 -16.20 4.37 -0.91
C ASP A 16 -14.92 3.91 -1.62
N LYS A 17 -13.94 4.83 -1.75
CA LYS A 17 -12.64 4.51 -2.34
C LYS A 17 -11.82 3.60 -1.43
N CYS A 18 -11.90 3.77 -0.11
CA CYS A 18 -11.26 2.87 0.85
C CYS A 18 -11.88 1.48 0.76
N HIS A 19 -13.21 1.38 0.70
CA HIS A 19 -13.89 0.10 0.49
C HIS A 19 -13.49 -0.57 -0.82
N THR A 20 -13.41 0.21 -1.90
CA THR A 20 -13.02 -0.30 -3.22
C THR A 20 -11.57 -0.81 -3.23
N LEU A 21 -10.63 -0.05 -2.64
CA LEU A 21 -9.23 -0.48 -2.52
C LEU A 21 -9.12 -1.75 -1.67
N ASN A 22 -9.78 -1.78 -0.51
CA ASN A 22 -9.76 -2.94 0.38
C ASN A 22 -10.32 -4.17 -0.30
N GLY A 23 -11.49 -4.07 -0.96
CA GLY A 23 -12.09 -5.21 -1.66
C GLY A 23 -11.18 -5.76 -2.76
N ARG A 24 -10.58 -4.88 -3.57
CA ARG A 24 -9.63 -5.29 -4.62
C ARG A 24 -8.40 -5.98 -4.06
N LEU A 25 -7.86 -5.47 -2.95
CA LEU A 25 -6.72 -6.07 -2.29
C LEU A 25 -7.11 -7.42 -1.66
N ASP A 26 -8.27 -7.50 -1.00
CA ASP A 26 -8.75 -8.73 -0.37
C ASP A 26 -8.99 -9.84 -1.39
N ASP A 27 -9.64 -9.53 -2.52
CA ASP A 27 -9.84 -10.47 -3.63
C ASP A 27 -8.50 -11.02 -4.14
N LEU A 28 -7.51 -10.13 -4.30
CA LEU A 28 -6.21 -10.50 -4.80
C LEU A 28 -5.41 -11.35 -3.79
N LEU A 29 -5.45 -11.01 -2.51
CA LEU A 29 -4.75 -11.75 -1.45
C LEU A 29 -5.34 -13.15 -1.18
N GLN A 30 -6.49 -13.50 -1.79
CA GLN A 30 -7.02 -14.86 -1.76
C GLN A 30 -6.31 -15.81 -2.75
N GLU A 31 -5.64 -15.28 -3.78
CA GLU A 31 -4.97 -16.12 -4.76
C GLU A 31 -3.68 -16.72 -4.19
N ALA A 32 -3.40 -17.98 -4.54
CA ALA A 32 -2.23 -18.70 -4.03
C ALA A 32 -0.89 -18.01 -4.36
N GLU A 33 -0.83 -17.26 -5.47
CA GLU A 33 0.35 -16.47 -5.83
C GLU A 33 0.69 -15.45 -4.74
N TRP A 34 -0.28 -14.89 -4.02
CA TRP A 34 -0.10 -13.82 -3.03
C TRP A 34 -0.18 -14.31 -1.58
N ALA A 35 -0.10 -15.63 -1.38
CA ALA A 35 -0.27 -16.25 -0.06
C ALA A 35 0.82 -15.85 0.96
N ASP A 36 1.87 -15.16 0.57
CA ASP A 36 2.95 -14.63 1.39
C ASP A 36 2.72 -13.19 1.89
N PHE A 37 1.60 -12.57 1.49
CA PHE A 37 1.16 -11.26 1.95
C PHE A 37 0.01 -11.36 2.96
N GLU A 38 -0.04 -10.40 3.89
CA GLU A 38 -1.23 -10.08 4.68
C GLU A 38 -1.53 -8.59 4.62
N LYS A 39 -2.79 -8.23 4.90
CA LYS A 39 -3.24 -6.84 4.94
C LYS A 39 -3.37 -6.37 6.39
N VAL A 40 -2.85 -5.18 6.68
CA VAL A 40 -3.08 -4.44 7.92
C VAL A 40 -3.79 -3.14 7.57
N TYR A 41 -4.94 -2.88 8.17
CA TYR A 41 -5.71 -1.66 7.92
C TYR A 41 -5.56 -0.67 9.08
N HIS A 42 -5.18 0.56 8.74
CA HIS A 42 -5.01 1.68 9.65
C HIS A 42 -6.13 2.69 9.43
N ASP A 43 -6.99 2.82 10.44
CA ASP A 43 -8.09 3.78 10.44
C ASP A 43 -7.60 5.17 10.89
N LEU A 44 -7.59 6.11 9.95
CA LEU A 44 -7.15 7.49 10.17
C LEU A 44 -8.09 8.31 11.07
N GLU A 45 -9.25 7.78 11.46
CA GLU A 45 -10.13 8.40 12.46
C GLU A 45 -9.81 7.93 13.89
N THR A 46 -8.85 7.02 14.05
CA THR A 46 -8.36 6.53 15.35
C THR A 46 -6.97 7.09 15.66
N GLU A 47 -6.65 7.22 16.96
CA GLU A 47 -5.32 7.65 17.40
C GLU A 47 -4.21 6.74 16.87
N ASN A 48 -4.38 5.42 16.99
CA ASN A 48 -3.39 4.45 16.52
C ASN A 48 -3.15 4.57 15.00
N GLY A 49 -4.21 4.66 14.20
CA GLY A 49 -4.05 4.80 12.75
C GLY A 49 -3.42 6.14 12.34
N LEU A 50 -3.65 7.22 13.11
CA LEU A 50 -2.95 8.49 12.91
C LEU A 50 -1.47 8.42 13.27
N VAL A 51 -1.11 7.74 14.37
CA VAL A 51 0.30 7.53 14.75
C VAL A 51 1.02 6.76 13.64
N GLU A 52 0.48 5.61 13.22
CA GLU A 52 1.04 4.78 12.14
C GLU A 52 1.17 5.57 10.83
N PHE A 53 0.18 6.42 10.51
CA PHE A 53 0.21 7.27 9.33
C PHE A 53 1.32 8.32 9.40
N CYS A 54 1.51 8.94 10.56
CA CYS A 54 2.58 9.91 10.79
C CYS A 54 3.96 9.23 10.70
N GLU A 55 4.13 8.07 11.32
CA GLU A 55 5.38 7.29 11.29
C GLU A 55 5.72 6.76 9.89
N ALA A 56 4.72 6.52 9.04
CA ALA A 56 4.94 6.11 7.67
C ALA A 56 5.67 7.17 6.82
N GLU A 57 5.56 8.47 7.17
CA GLU A 57 6.25 9.63 6.57
C GLU A 57 6.22 9.73 5.01
N CYS A 58 5.31 9.02 4.34
CA CYS A 58 5.35 8.85 2.88
C CYS A 58 4.02 9.15 2.17
N LEU A 59 2.90 9.09 2.89
CA LEU A 59 1.56 9.24 2.35
C LEU A 59 1.08 10.68 2.49
N ASN A 60 0.48 11.22 1.43
CA ASN A 60 -0.15 12.53 1.49
C ASN A 60 -1.58 12.38 2.07
N PRO A 61 -1.95 13.10 3.15
CA PRO A 61 -3.28 13.04 3.74
C PRO A 61 -4.43 13.34 2.77
N GLN A 62 -4.17 14.15 1.74
CA GLN A 62 -5.14 14.50 0.70
C GLN A 62 -5.28 13.42 -0.39
N ARG A 63 -4.44 12.39 -0.36
CA ARG A 63 -4.35 11.31 -1.36
C ARG A 63 -4.72 9.94 -0.78
N VAL A 64 -5.37 9.91 0.39
CA VAL A 64 -5.93 8.67 0.96
C VAL A 64 -7.20 8.26 0.18
N PRO A 65 -7.44 6.95 -0.01
CA PRO A 65 -6.67 5.82 0.52
C PRO A 65 -5.34 5.58 -0.20
N GLY A 66 -4.43 4.87 0.47
CA GLY A 66 -3.16 4.41 -0.06
C GLY A 66 -2.58 3.31 0.81
N PHE A 67 -1.48 2.70 0.37
CA PHE A 67 -0.76 1.70 1.14
C PHE A 67 0.72 1.67 0.82
N TYR A 68 1.51 1.11 1.73
CA TYR A 68 2.88 0.66 1.47
C TYR A 68 3.06 -0.81 1.88
N VAL A 69 4.18 -1.40 1.49
CA VAL A 69 4.54 -2.78 1.80
C VAL A 69 5.75 -2.83 2.74
N SER A 70 5.65 -3.65 3.79
CA SER A 70 6.78 -4.07 4.62
C SER A 70 7.14 -5.52 4.35
N LYS A 71 8.35 -5.91 4.75
CA LYS A 71 8.83 -7.28 4.72
C LYS A 71 9.39 -7.66 6.08
N ALA A 72 9.12 -8.89 6.50
CA ALA A 72 9.71 -9.46 7.70
C ALA A 72 11.23 -9.58 7.53
N ASN A 73 11.97 -8.98 8.45
CA ASN A 73 13.40 -9.20 8.57
C ASN A 73 13.64 -10.67 8.98
N PRO A 74 14.44 -11.45 8.21
CA PRO A 74 14.60 -12.88 8.47
C PRO A 74 15.34 -13.20 9.76
N VAL A 75 16.07 -12.23 10.34
CA VAL A 75 16.84 -12.40 11.57
C VAL A 75 16.04 -11.97 12.79
N THR A 76 15.40 -10.79 12.73
CA THR A 76 14.69 -10.20 13.88
C THR A 76 13.20 -10.52 13.89
N GLY A 77 12.63 -10.92 12.75
CA GLY A 77 11.19 -11.09 12.56
C GLY A 77 10.39 -9.80 12.51
N VAL A 78 11.04 -8.63 12.62
CA VAL A 78 10.41 -7.31 12.61
C VAL A 78 9.99 -6.95 11.19
N GLN A 79 8.81 -6.32 11.05
CA GLN A 79 8.31 -5.83 9.78
C GLN A 79 8.96 -4.48 9.45
N GLU A 80 9.71 -4.43 8.36
CA GLU A 80 10.43 -3.23 7.93
C GLU A 80 9.86 -2.74 6.59
N PRO A 81 9.51 -1.44 6.42
CA PRO A 81 9.05 -0.90 5.15
C PRO A 81 10.06 -1.13 4.02
N LEU A 82 9.58 -1.53 2.85
CA LEU A 82 10.44 -1.73 1.69
C LEU A 82 10.78 -0.37 1.04
N PRO A 83 12.06 -0.01 0.87
CA PRO A 83 12.44 1.22 0.19
C PRO A 83 12.07 1.18 -1.28
N ASN A 84 11.57 2.30 -1.81
CA ASN A 84 11.34 2.44 -3.24
C ASN A 84 12.70 2.45 -3.98
N PRO A 85 12.98 1.48 -4.88
CA PRO A 85 14.24 1.43 -5.61
C PRO A 85 14.39 2.56 -6.63
N THR A 86 13.30 3.22 -7.03
CA THR A 86 13.31 4.28 -8.06
C THR A 86 12.44 5.48 -7.64
N PRO A 87 12.85 6.25 -6.61
CA PRO A 87 12.10 7.41 -6.13
C PRO A 87 11.79 8.41 -7.24
N GLY A 88 10.52 8.79 -7.39
CA GLY A 88 10.06 9.74 -8.40
C GLY A 88 9.90 9.19 -9.82
N ALA A 89 10.22 7.92 -10.07
CA ALA A 89 9.98 7.31 -11.38
C ALA A 89 8.47 7.09 -11.64
N MET A 90 7.99 7.51 -12.81
CA MET A 90 6.61 7.32 -13.23
C MET A 90 6.47 6.06 -14.09
N THR A 91 6.53 4.88 -13.46
CA THR A 91 6.45 3.60 -14.17
C THR A 91 5.00 3.15 -14.35
N PRO A 92 4.55 2.84 -15.58
CA PRO A 92 3.25 2.20 -15.79
C PRO A 92 3.18 0.84 -15.06
N PRO A 93 2.02 0.43 -14.52
CA PRO A 93 0.73 1.13 -14.52
C PRO A 93 0.55 2.12 -13.35
N VAL A 94 1.53 2.23 -12.44
CA VAL A 94 1.41 2.96 -11.17
C VAL A 94 1.52 4.48 -11.36
N GLY A 95 2.49 4.94 -12.16
CA GLY A 95 2.67 6.35 -12.52
C GLY A 95 2.74 7.28 -11.31
N ALA A 96 1.98 8.38 -11.36
CA ALA A 96 1.93 9.41 -10.31
C ALA A 96 1.34 8.94 -8.97
N SER A 97 0.82 7.70 -8.91
CA SER A 97 0.32 7.09 -7.67
C SER A 97 1.42 6.49 -6.82
N ALA A 98 2.63 6.29 -7.35
CA ALA A 98 3.76 5.73 -6.61
C ALA A 98 4.14 6.62 -5.41
N LEU A 99 4.46 5.99 -4.28
CA LEU A 99 5.08 6.67 -3.16
C LEU A 99 6.56 6.97 -3.46
N TYR A 100 7.07 8.06 -2.90
CA TYR A 100 8.47 8.44 -3.12
C TYR A 100 9.43 7.56 -2.33
N THR A 101 9.15 7.37 -1.04
CA THR A 101 10.07 6.73 -0.08
C THR A 101 9.96 5.20 -0.06
N TRP A 102 8.73 4.67 -0.02
CA TRP A 102 8.47 3.24 0.15
C TRP A 102 7.84 2.62 -1.09
N VAL A 103 7.96 1.29 -1.22
CA VAL A 103 7.18 0.51 -2.18
C VAL A 103 5.71 0.58 -1.78
N GLY A 104 4.92 1.31 -2.56
CA GLY A 104 3.53 1.59 -2.21
C GLY A 104 2.89 2.56 -3.17
N ILE A 105 1.58 2.78 -2.97
CA ILE A 105 0.77 3.67 -3.79
C ILE A 105 -0.23 4.47 -2.98
N GLN A 106 -0.59 5.64 -3.50
CA GLN A 106 -1.66 6.49 -2.98
C GLN A 106 -2.58 6.96 -4.10
N THR A 107 -3.80 7.34 -3.74
CA THR A 107 -4.81 7.74 -4.71
C THR A 107 -4.36 8.99 -5.48
N ASP A 108 -4.39 8.94 -6.80
CA ASP A 108 -4.19 10.10 -7.66
C ASP A 108 -5.54 10.74 -8.02
N TYR A 109 -5.84 11.88 -7.40
CA TYR A 109 -7.06 12.67 -7.65
C TYR A 109 -6.96 13.63 -8.85
N SER A 110 -5.85 13.60 -9.60
CA SER A 110 -5.74 14.37 -10.85
C SER A 110 -6.74 13.88 -11.92
N ALA A 111 -6.91 14.68 -12.96
CA ALA A 111 -7.76 14.32 -14.11
C ALA A 111 -7.32 13.00 -14.78
N THR A 112 -6.02 12.68 -14.74
CA THR A 112 -5.47 11.44 -15.28
C THR A 112 -5.72 10.24 -14.36
N GLY A 113 -5.52 10.40 -13.05
CA GLY A 113 -5.68 9.32 -12.07
C GLY A 113 -7.13 9.00 -11.70
N ARG A 114 -8.03 9.98 -11.82
CA ARG A 114 -9.48 9.89 -11.57
C ARG A 114 -9.85 9.35 -10.18
N GLY A 115 -8.91 9.34 -9.24
CA GLY A 115 -9.09 8.83 -7.89
C GLY A 115 -9.24 7.30 -7.82
N VAL A 116 -8.67 6.54 -8.77
CA VAL A 116 -8.86 5.08 -8.84
C VAL A 116 -7.52 4.34 -8.76
N ILE A 117 -7.38 3.50 -7.74
CA ILE A 117 -6.30 2.49 -7.66
C ILE A 117 -6.81 1.18 -8.27
N SER A 118 -6.32 0.82 -9.46
CA SER A 118 -6.78 -0.38 -10.18
C SER A 118 -6.10 -1.68 -9.70
N PRO A 119 -6.68 -2.87 -9.92
CA PRO A 119 -6.04 -4.15 -9.57
C PRO A 119 -4.63 -4.31 -10.16
N LYS A 120 -4.43 -3.92 -11.42
CA LYS A 120 -3.11 -3.96 -12.08
C LYS A 120 -2.06 -3.10 -11.38
N MET A 121 -2.47 -1.98 -10.76
CA MET A 121 -1.55 -1.15 -9.98
C MET A 121 -1.17 -1.84 -8.66
N ILE A 122 -2.15 -2.48 -8.00
CA ILE A 122 -1.91 -3.25 -6.78
C ILE A 122 -0.93 -4.39 -7.09
N GLU A 123 -1.21 -5.19 -8.13
CA GLU A 123 -0.33 -6.26 -8.60
C GLU A 123 1.09 -5.78 -8.88
N ALA A 124 1.24 -4.66 -9.59
CA ALA A 124 2.56 -4.12 -9.91
C ALA A 124 3.38 -3.81 -8.65
N VAL A 125 2.75 -3.26 -7.61
CA VAL A 125 3.39 -2.97 -6.32
C VAL A 125 3.76 -4.26 -5.58
N LEU A 126 2.88 -5.26 -5.55
CA LEU A 126 3.18 -6.54 -4.89
C LEU A 126 4.29 -7.31 -5.62
N ARG A 127 4.32 -7.26 -6.97
CA ARG A 127 5.43 -7.82 -7.77
C ARG A 127 6.73 -7.10 -7.49
N GLN A 128 6.72 -5.77 -7.40
CA GLN A 128 7.90 -4.99 -7.02
C GLN A 128 8.40 -5.39 -5.63
N ALA A 129 7.50 -5.54 -4.65
CA ALA A 129 7.85 -5.98 -3.31
C ALA A 129 8.49 -7.39 -3.30
N LYS A 130 8.02 -8.32 -4.12
CA LYS A 130 8.62 -9.65 -4.28
C LYS A 130 9.99 -9.66 -4.92
N SER A 131 10.30 -8.65 -5.74
CA SER A 131 11.61 -8.52 -6.40
C SER A 131 12.72 -7.97 -5.49
N LEU A 132 12.36 -7.55 -4.27
CA LEU A 132 13.23 -7.02 -3.22
C LEU A 132 13.26 -8.01 -2.03
#